data_AF-X1IRH8-F1
#
_entry.id   AF-X1IRH8-F1
#
_cell.length_a   1.000
_cell.length_b   1.000
_cell.length_c   1.000
_cell.angle_alpha   90.00
_cell.angle_beta   90.00
_cell.angle_gamma   90.00
#
_symmetry.space_group_name_H-M   'P 1'
#
loop_
_entity.id
_entity.type
_entity.pdbx_description
1 polymer ?
#
loop_
_entity_poly.entity_id
_entity_poly.type
_entity_poly.pdbx_seq_one_letter_code
_entity_poly.pdbx_strand_id
1 'polypeptide(L)'
;MPVEIRKGKLIQFHGSWGSGLGTLEIEDSKTGAPEHVHCDNGATVRALEAAFGDVITEGHTANGDGYKGQEVYWSYDEFGLVLEAFTPVEDASPELVNCYQENN
;
A
#
# COMPACT_ATOMS: atom_id res chain seq x y z
N MET A 1 8.30 -18.76 5.51
CA MET A 1 9.07 -18.34 4.32
C MET A 1 9.50 -16.91 4.55
N PRO A 2 10.71 -16.45 4.15
CA PRO A 2 11.03 -15.04 4.26
C PRO A 2 9.97 -14.25 3.48
N VAL A 3 9.42 -13.23 4.12
CA VAL A 3 8.41 -12.36 3.54
C VAL A 3 9.12 -11.53 2.47
N GLU A 4 8.74 -11.70 1.20
CA GLU A 4 9.31 -10.92 0.10
C GLU A 4 8.83 -9.47 0.22
N ILE A 5 9.78 -8.57 0.50
CA ILE A 5 9.52 -7.13 0.57
C ILE A 5 9.60 -6.57 -0.84
N ARG A 6 8.59 -5.79 -1.21
CA ARG A 6 8.42 -5.20 -2.53
C ARG A 6 8.38 -3.69 -2.43
N LYS A 7 8.69 -3.01 -3.54
CA LYS A 7 8.66 -1.56 -3.67
C LYS A 7 7.91 -1.19 -4.95
N GLY A 8 7.23 -0.05 -4.93
CA GLY A 8 6.33 0.35 -6.00
C GLY A 8 5.58 1.62 -5.68
N LYS A 9 4.85 2.09 -6.68
CA LYS A 9 4.15 3.37 -6.69
C LYS A 9 2.65 3.16 -6.62
N LEU A 10 1.99 3.82 -5.68
CA LEU A 10 0.53 3.74 -5.54
C LEU A 10 -0.16 4.40 -6.73
N ILE A 11 -1.09 3.68 -7.37
CA ILE A 11 -1.86 4.17 -8.52
C ILE A 11 -3.25 4.61 -8.08
N GLN A 12 -4.00 3.70 -7.47
CA GLN A 12 -5.38 3.95 -7.04
C GLN A 12 -5.84 2.90 -6.01
N PHE A 13 -6.85 3.27 -5.22
CA PHE A 13 -7.53 2.39 -4.28
C PHE A 13 -8.96 2.11 -4.76
N HIS A 14 -9.33 0.84 -4.73
CA HIS A 14 -10.68 0.35 -5.04
C HIS A 14 -11.30 -0.24 -3.77
N GLY A 15 -12.32 0.43 -3.24
CA GLY A 15 -13.04 -0.06 -2.08
C GLY A 15 -14.28 0.75 -1.80
N SER A 16 -15.22 0.15 -1.07
CA SER A 16 -16.44 0.82 -0.62
C SER A 16 -16.58 0.68 0.90
N TRP A 17 -16.88 1.76 1.60
CA TRP A 17 -17.02 1.72 3.07
C TRP A 17 -17.96 0.60 3.52
N GLY A 18 -17.49 -0.19 4.49
CA GLY A 18 -18.24 -1.33 5.03
C GLY A 18 -18.10 -2.64 4.23
N SER A 19 -17.33 -2.70 3.13
CA SER A 19 -17.10 -3.93 2.36
C SER A 19 -16.15 -4.94 3.02
N GLY A 20 -15.43 -4.53 4.07
CA GLY A 20 -14.37 -5.32 4.72
C GLY A 20 -13.09 -5.44 3.89
N LEU A 21 -13.20 -5.65 2.58
CA LEU A 21 -12.07 -5.79 1.65
C LEU A 21 -12.00 -4.65 0.64
N GLY A 22 -10.76 -4.27 0.31
CA GLY A 22 -10.41 -3.33 -0.74
C GLY A 22 -9.30 -3.90 -1.63
N THR A 23 -8.91 -3.14 -2.63
CA THR A 23 -7.80 -3.47 -3.52
C THR A 23 -6.98 -2.23 -3.78
N LEU A 24 -5.70 -2.28 -3.48
CA LEU A 24 -4.74 -1.22 -3.77
C LEU A 24 -4.01 -1.58 -5.06
N GLU A 25 -4.04 -0.69 -6.03
CA GLU A 25 -3.29 -0.85 -7.27
C GLU A 25 -1.91 -0.19 -7.11
N ILE A 26 -0.85 -0.96 -7.33
CA ILE A 26 0.54 -0.53 -7.16
C ILE A 26 1.34 -0.90 -8.40
N GLU A 27 2.05 0.07 -8.98
CA GLU A 27 3.05 -0.18 -10.02
C GLU A 27 4.32 -0.71 -9.36
N ASP A 28 4.62 -2.00 -9.56
CA ASP A 28 5.79 -2.63 -8.97
C ASP A 28 7.08 -2.06 -9.60
N SER A 29 8.02 -1.57 -8.78
CA SER A 29 9.24 -0.91 -9.25
C SER A 29 10.21 -1.85 -9.96
N LYS A 30 10.11 -3.17 -9.75
CA LYS A 30 10.99 -4.18 -10.34
C LYS A 30 10.52 -4.58 -11.73
N THR A 31 9.20 -4.72 -11.91
CA THR A 31 8.58 -5.21 -13.15
C THR A 31 8.00 -4.09 -14.01
N GLY A 32 7.67 -2.95 -13.41
CA GLY A 32 6.93 -1.86 -14.06
C GLY A 32 5.46 -2.21 -14.35
N ALA A 33 4.95 -3.32 -13.82
CA ALA A 33 3.58 -3.76 -14.03
C ALA A 33 2.65 -3.29 -12.89
N PRO A 34 1.41 -2.89 -13.20
CA PRO A 34 0.41 -2.62 -12.17
C PRO A 34 -0.07 -3.94 -11.54
N GLU A 35 -0.13 -3.96 -10.23
CA GLU A 35 -0.58 -5.10 -9.44
C GLU A 35 -1.75 -4.73 -8.53
N HIS A 36 -2.69 -5.66 -8.43
CA HIS A 36 -3.87 -5.53 -7.59
C HIS A 36 -3.62 -6.25 -6.27
N VAL A 37 -3.39 -5.48 -5.22
CA VAL A 37 -3.09 -5.95 -3.88
C VAL A 37 -4.36 -5.94 -3.04
N HIS A 38 -4.85 -7.11 -2.66
CA HIS A 38 -6.01 -7.23 -1.78
C HIS A 38 -5.65 -6.83 -0.35
N CYS A 39 -6.52 -6.03 0.29
CA CYS A 39 -6.24 -5.46 1.60
C CYS A 39 -7.52 -5.25 2.43
N ASP A 40 -7.37 -5.01 3.73
CA ASP A 40 -8.48 -4.54 4.57
C ASP A 40 -8.82 -3.10 4.20
N ASN A 41 -10.06 -2.87 3.76
CA ASN A 41 -10.47 -1.57 3.27
C ASN A 41 -10.30 -0.48 4.34
N GLY A 42 -10.85 -0.70 5.52
CA GLY A 42 -10.90 0.31 6.57
C GLY A 42 -9.53 0.62 7.13
N ALA A 43 -8.69 -0.40 7.33
CA ALA A 43 -7.33 -0.19 7.82
C ALA A 43 -6.47 0.50 6.76
N THR A 44 -6.52 0.06 5.50
CA THR A 44 -5.70 0.64 4.41
C THR A 44 -6.05 2.10 4.15
N VAL A 45 -7.33 2.47 4.06
CA VAL A 45 -7.72 3.87 3.82
C VAL A 45 -7.24 4.79 4.95
N ARG A 46 -7.29 4.33 6.20
CA ARG A 46 -6.78 5.11 7.35
C ARG A 46 -5.26 5.22 7.34
N ALA A 47 -4.55 4.17 6.95
CA ALA A 47 -3.11 4.20 6.79
C ALA A 47 -2.69 5.17 5.68
N LEU A 48 -3.41 5.19 4.54
CA LEU A 48 -3.17 6.12 3.44
C LEU A 48 -3.41 7.57 3.88
N GLU A 49 -4.51 7.85 4.59
CA GLU A 49 -4.78 9.18 5.15
C GLU A 49 -3.69 9.62 6.14
N ALA A 50 -3.27 8.72 7.03
CA ALA A 50 -2.25 9.03 8.03
C ALA A 50 -0.87 9.28 7.41
N ALA A 51 -0.51 8.55 6.35
CA ALA A 51 0.77 8.68 5.67
C ALA A 51 0.83 9.88 4.74
N PHE A 52 -0.21 10.08 3.92
CA PHE A 52 -0.13 11.01 2.78
C PHE A 52 -1.12 12.18 2.86
N GLY A 53 -2.12 12.09 3.74
CA GLY A 53 -3.23 13.04 3.80
C GLY A 53 -4.08 13.06 2.53
N ASP A 54 -5.20 13.78 2.57
CA ASP A 54 -6.06 14.02 1.39
C ASP A 54 -6.50 12.73 0.69
N VAL A 55 -6.93 11.74 1.47
CA VAL A 55 -7.45 10.44 1.02
C VAL A 55 -8.94 10.30 1.37
N ILE A 56 -9.29 10.65 2.61
CA ILE A 56 -10.66 10.65 3.12
C ILE A 56 -11.27 12.04 2.90
N THR A 57 -12.20 12.12 1.95
CA THR A 57 -12.90 13.36 1.60
C THR A 57 -14.30 13.43 2.26
N GLU A 58 -15.01 14.53 2.04
CA GLU A 58 -16.34 14.77 2.60
C GLU A 58 -17.30 13.58 2.38
N GLY A 59 -18.16 13.33 3.37
CA GLY A 59 -19.05 12.17 3.38
C GLY A 59 -18.34 10.86 3.76
N HIS A 60 -17.11 10.93 4.27
CA HIS A 60 -16.24 9.77 4.53
C HIS A 60 -16.12 8.92 3.27
N THR A 61 -15.56 9.48 2.19
CA THR A 61 -15.31 8.74 0.95
C THR A 61 -13.81 8.69 0.64
N ALA A 62 -13.31 7.53 0.24
CA ALA A 62 -11.89 7.29 -0.05
C ALA A 62 -11.54 7.70 -1.50
N ASN A 63 -11.86 8.95 -1.86
CA ASN A 63 -11.77 9.48 -3.21
C ASN A 63 -10.69 10.57 -3.36
N GLY A 64 -9.95 10.86 -2.30
CA GLY A 64 -8.83 11.80 -2.35
C GLY A 64 -7.63 11.21 -3.10
N ASP A 65 -6.72 12.09 -3.52
CA ASP A 65 -5.60 11.76 -4.40
C ASP A 65 -4.23 11.85 -3.71
N GLY A 66 -4.15 12.17 -2.42
CA GLY A 66 -2.87 12.48 -1.75
C GLY A 66 -1.86 11.32 -1.76
N TYR A 67 -2.32 10.08 -1.81
CA TYR A 67 -1.47 8.89 -1.92
C TYR A 67 -1.03 8.57 -3.36
N LYS A 68 -1.67 9.15 -4.39
CA LYS A 68 -1.40 8.78 -5.78
C LYS A 68 0.01 9.20 -6.17
N GLY A 69 0.76 8.24 -6.66
CA GLY A 69 2.12 8.40 -7.09
C GLY A 69 3.18 8.37 -5.98
N GLN A 70 2.77 8.16 -4.73
CA GLN A 70 3.67 7.94 -3.62
C GLN A 70 4.30 6.54 -3.72
N GLU A 71 5.55 6.43 -3.29
CA GLU A 71 6.25 5.15 -3.24
C GLU A 71 6.11 4.50 -1.85
N VAL A 72 5.88 3.20 -1.84
CA VAL A 72 5.75 2.41 -0.62
C VAL A 72 6.53 1.11 -0.72
N TYR A 73 6.94 0.60 0.43
CA TYR A 73 7.26 -0.81 0.61
C TYR A 73 6.02 -1.57 1.07
N TRP A 74 5.82 -2.80 0.59
CA TRP A 74 4.78 -3.70 1.09
C TRP A 74 5.25 -5.15 1.01
N SER A 75 4.50 -6.03 1.65
CA SER A 75 4.68 -7.47 1.53
C SER A 75 3.38 -8.22 1.74
N TYR A 76 3.25 -9.37 1.09
CA TYR A 76 2.11 -10.26 1.32
C TYR A 76 2.25 -11.05 2.63
N ASP A 77 1.12 -11.26 3.29
CA ASP A 77 0.98 -12.28 4.31
C ASP A 77 0.89 -13.69 3.68
N GLU A 78 0.72 -14.72 4.51
CA GLU A 78 0.61 -16.11 4.06
C GLU A 78 -0.63 -16.40 3.19
N PHE A 79 -1.60 -15.50 3.14
CA PHE A 79 -2.83 -15.60 2.35
C PHE A 79 -2.81 -14.73 1.09
N GLY A 80 -1.71 -14.02 0.82
CA GLY A 80 -1.61 -13.11 -0.33
C GLY A 80 -2.33 -11.77 -0.11
N LEU A 81 -2.58 -11.39 1.15
CA LEU A 81 -3.17 -10.10 1.52
C LEU A 81 -2.09 -9.16 2.07
N VAL A 82 -2.29 -7.86 1.91
CA VAL A 82 -1.59 -6.87 2.71
C VAL A 82 -2.48 -6.51 3.88
N LEU A 83 -2.32 -7.26 4.97
CA LEU A 83 -2.89 -6.89 6.26
C LEU A 83 -2.00 -5.81 6.87
N GLU A 84 -2.53 -4.59 6.94
CA GLU A 84 -2.01 -3.43 7.69
C GLU A 84 -0.68 -2.78 7.29
N ALA A 85 0.14 -3.32 6.38
CA ALA A 85 1.51 -2.80 6.26
C ALA A 85 1.93 -2.53 4.82
N PHE A 86 1.68 -1.29 4.39
CA PHE A 86 2.66 -0.61 3.54
C PHE A 86 3.45 0.38 4.42
N THR A 87 4.69 0.66 4.03
CA THR A 87 5.51 1.69 4.66
C THR A 87 5.87 2.73 3.60
N PRO A 88 5.49 4.00 3.77
CA PRO A 88 5.99 5.07 2.90
C PRO A 88 7.51 5.02 2.80
N VAL A 89 8.06 5.20 1.61
CA VAL A 89 9.52 5.13 1.42
C VAL A 89 10.25 6.16 2.29
N GLU A 90 9.62 7.31 2.56
CA GLU A 90 10.17 8.35 3.44
C GLU A 90 10.23 7.96 4.93
N ASP A 91 9.37 7.02 5.35
CA ASP A 91 9.28 6.52 6.73
C ASP A 91 10.01 5.17 6.92
N ALA A 92 10.62 4.64 5.87
CA ALA A 92 11.25 3.33 5.89
C ALA A 92 12.51 3.32 6.78
N SER A 93 12.58 2.36 7.70
CA SER A 93 13.78 2.16 8.50
C SER A 93 14.95 1.64 7.65
N PRO A 94 16.21 1.88 8.05
CA PRO A 94 17.38 1.34 7.35
C PRO A 94 17.33 -0.19 7.18
N GLU A 95 16.78 -0.90 8.18
CA GLU A 95 16.61 -2.35 8.14
C GLU A 95 15.65 -2.79 7.04
N LEU A 96 14.52 -2.07 6.87
CA LEU A 96 13.55 -2.35 5.80
C LEU A 96 14.18 -2.14 4.42
N VAL A 97 14.92 -1.04 4.25
CA VAL A 97 15.63 -0.73 3.00
C VAL A 97 16.67 -1.79 2.68
N ASN A 98 17.47 -2.21 3.67
CA ASN A 98 18.47 -3.26 3.50
C ASN A 98 17.82 -4.61 3.16
N CYS A 99 16.74 -4.99 3.85
CA CYS A 99 16.00 -6.22 3.54
C CYS A 99 15.47 -6.22 2.11
N TYR A 100 14.98 -5.09 1.59
CA TYR A 100 14.57 -4.98 0.19
C TYR A 100 15.76 -5.15 -0.77
N GLN A 101 16.92 -4.53 -0.47
CA GLN A 101 18.13 -4.58 -1.31
C GLN A 101 18.83 -5.94 -1.32
N GLU A 102 18.79 -6.69 -0.21
CA GLU A 102 19.46 -8.00 -0.13
C GLU A 102 18.67 -9.12 -0.81
N ASN A 103 17.37 -8.93 -1.02
CA ASN A 103 16.46 -9.93 -1.60
C ASN A 103 16.05 -9.63 -3.05
N ASN A 104 16.60 -8.59 -3.68
CA ASN A 104 16.31 -8.18 -5.06
C ASN A 104 17.58 -7.88 -5.87
#